data_AF-A0A6J7D7G8-F1
#
_entry.id   AF-A0A6J7D7G8-F1
#
_cell.length_a   1.000
_cell.length_b   1.000
_cell.length_c   1.000
_cell.angle_alpha   90.00
_cell.angle_beta   90.00
_cell.angle_gamma   90.00
#
_symmetry.space_group_name_H-M   'P 1'
#
loop_
_entity.id
_entity.type
_entity.pdbx_description
1 polymer ?
#
loop_
_entity_poly.entity_id
_entity_poly.type
_entity_poly.pdbx_seq_one_letter_code
_entity_poly.pdbx_strand_id
1 'polypeptide(L)'
;MSGAFDALVLGTAATAPAAAASVALRLARRRGGAALILTLGCADAGRQARVLAAPSAARLAAELAQQGQVAAACGRLVRIALPTDEPLPAALWLSTAAGEAPCVVACCGPRSEQGEVLLQHAGVVHLVGSEDDPICRLALDGLRRDGRNADLLRPPSGAVTALALLGVGP
;
A
#
# COMPACT_ATOMS: atom_id res chain seq x y z
N MET A 1 17.14 9.05 -3.00
CA MET A 1 17.23 7.60 -3.27
C MET A 1 15.83 7.11 -3.58
N SER A 2 15.61 6.47 -4.73
CA SER A 2 14.32 5.83 -5.02
C SER A 2 14.28 4.50 -4.28
N GLY A 3 13.29 4.30 -3.41
CA GLY A 3 13.05 2.99 -2.80
C GLY A 3 12.62 1.96 -3.84
N ALA A 4 12.67 0.68 -3.49
CA ALA A 4 12.11 -0.39 -4.30
C ALA A 4 10.57 -0.34 -4.35
N PHE A 5 9.96 0.36 -3.38
CA PHE A 5 8.55 0.72 -3.38
C PHE A 5 8.43 2.24 -3.30
N ASP A 6 7.42 2.81 -3.95
CA ASP A 6 7.16 4.25 -3.90
C ASP A 6 6.79 4.70 -2.50
N ALA A 7 5.99 3.90 -1.79
CA ALA A 7 5.61 4.19 -0.42
C ALA A 7 5.33 2.93 0.42
N LEU A 8 5.56 3.03 1.72
CA LEU A 8 5.11 2.10 2.74
C LEU A 8 4.14 2.82 3.67
N VAL A 9 2.98 2.24 3.91
CA VAL A 9 1.94 2.76 4.81
C VAL A 9 1.87 1.89 6.05
N LEU A 10 2.17 2.48 7.20
CA LEU A 10 2.10 1.85 8.51
C LEU A 10 0.78 2.21 9.19
N GLY A 11 0.06 1.23 9.71
CA GLY A 11 -1.15 1.47 10.48
C GLY A 11 -1.82 0.19 10.95
N THR A 12 -3.05 0.32 11.44
CA THR A 12 -3.85 -0.83 11.84
C THR A 12 -4.45 -1.53 10.62
N ALA A 13 -4.89 -2.78 10.78
CA ALA A 13 -5.63 -3.52 9.74
C ALA A 13 -6.86 -2.76 9.22
N ALA A 14 -7.45 -1.89 10.04
CA ALA A 14 -8.61 -1.07 9.66
C ALA A 14 -8.24 0.17 8.83
N THR A 15 -7.01 0.67 8.91
CA THR A 15 -6.65 2.00 8.39
C THR A 15 -5.57 1.95 7.31
N ALA A 16 -4.55 1.10 7.45
CA ALA A 16 -3.44 1.03 6.51
C ALA A 16 -3.87 0.69 5.08
N PRO A 17 -4.77 -0.28 4.81
CA PRO A 17 -5.17 -0.61 3.44
C PRO A 17 -5.87 0.55 2.73
N ALA A 18 -6.74 1.28 3.44
CA ALA A 18 -7.45 2.42 2.87
C ALA A 18 -6.54 3.64 2.63
N ALA A 19 -5.61 3.89 3.56
CA ALA A 19 -4.60 4.92 3.37
C ALA A 19 -3.65 4.58 2.21
N ALA A 20 -3.23 3.32 2.09
CA ALA A 20 -2.43 2.83 0.96
C ALA A 20 -3.15 2.98 -0.37
N ALA A 21 -4.45 2.64 -0.43
CA ALA A 21 -5.26 2.88 -1.62
C ALA A 21 -5.34 4.37 -1.99
N SER A 22 -5.46 5.26 -1.01
CA SER A 22 -5.47 6.70 -1.24
C SER A 22 -4.11 7.23 -1.74
N VAL A 23 -3.00 6.72 -1.22
CA VAL A 23 -1.64 7.03 -1.69
C VAL A 23 -1.45 6.51 -3.12
N ALA A 24 -1.77 5.23 -3.36
CA ALA A 24 -1.66 4.58 -4.66
C ALA A 24 -2.48 5.30 -5.74
N LEU A 25 -3.73 5.70 -5.43
CA LEU A 25 -4.56 6.48 -6.37
C LEU A 25 -3.94 7.83 -6.71
N ARG A 26 -3.37 8.55 -5.74
CA ARG A 26 -2.68 9.83 -5.99
C ARG A 26 -1.46 9.64 -6.90
N LEU A 27 -0.68 8.59 -6.68
CA LEU A 27 0.47 8.26 -7.53
C LEU A 27 0.03 7.83 -8.94
N ALA A 28 -0.97 6.95 -9.05
CA ALA A 28 -1.56 6.51 -10.31
C ALA A 28 -2.12 7.68 -11.14
N ARG A 29 -2.76 8.67 -10.50
CA ARG A 29 -3.25 9.89 -11.17
C ARG A 29 -2.10 10.72 -11.73
N ARG A 30 -0.99 10.84 -11.01
CA ARG A 30 0.22 11.58 -11.46
C ARG A 30 0.94 10.87 -12.61
N ARG A 31 1.01 9.54 -12.57
CA ARG A 31 1.71 8.73 -13.60
C ARG A 31 0.81 8.28 -14.77
N GLY A 32 -0.50 8.56 -14.71
CA GLY A 32 -1.44 8.20 -15.78
C GLY A 32 -1.80 6.72 -15.87
N GLY A 33 -1.37 5.85 -14.95
CA GLY A 33 -1.56 4.38 -15.01
C GLY A 33 -2.39 3.76 -13.87
N ALA A 34 -2.29 2.44 -13.76
CA ALA A 34 -2.72 1.70 -12.56
C ALA A 34 -1.68 1.83 -11.44
N ALA A 35 -2.04 1.48 -10.21
CA ALA A 35 -1.10 1.31 -9.10
C ALA A 35 -1.30 -0.05 -8.41
N LEU A 36 -0.19 -0.62 -7.96
CA LEU A 36 -0.13 -1.85 -7.21
C LEU A 36 -0.13 -1.55 -5.70
N ILE A 37 -0.95 -2.29 -4.96
CA ILE A 37 -1.01 -2.27 -3.50
C ILE A 37 -0.68 -3.66 -2.98
N LEU A 38 0.34 -3.74 -2.14
CA LEU A 38 0.78 -4.96 -1.50
C LEU A 38 0.39 -4.91 -0.03
N THR A 39 -0.36 -5.89 0.48
CA THR A 39 -0.84 -5.88 1.87
C THR A 39 -0.15 -6.96 2.70
N LEU A 40 0.54 -6.57 3.76
CA LEU A 40 1.13 -7.48 4.76
C LEU A 40 0.35 -7.39 6.08
N GLY A 41 -0.04 -8.53 6.65
CA GLY A 41 -0.73 -8.59 7.95
C GLY A 41 -2.15 -8.02 7.95
N CYS A 42 -2.72 -7.74 6.78
CA CYS A 42 -4.08 -7.26 6.63
C CYS A 42 -4.97 -8.46 6.30
N ALA A 43 -6.07 -8.65 7.03
CA ALA A 43 -7.06 -9.65 6.62
C ALA A 43 -7.54 -9.35 5.20
N ASP A 44 -7.63 -10.39 4.36
CA ASP A 44 -8.17 -10.24 3.02
C ASP A 44 -9.58 -9.68 3.13
N ALA A 45 -9.71 -8.38 2.84
CA ALA A 45 -11.00 -7.78 2.59
C ALA A 45 -11.44 -8.26 1.20
N GLY A 46 -11.77 -9.56 1.10
CA GLY A 46 -12.33 -10.24 -0.07
C GLY A 46 -13.71 -9.71 -0.49
N ARG A 47 -14.06 -8.48 -0.08
CA ARG A 47 -15.16 -7.74 -0.68
C ARG A 47 -14.71 -7.31 -2.06
N GLN A 48 -15.09 -8.10 -3.06
CA GLN A 48 -15.10 -7.69 -4.45
C GLN A 48 -15.76 -6.31 -4.54
N ALA A 49 -14.95 -5.34 -4.92
CA ALA A 49 -15.43 -4.00 -5.13
C ALA A 49 -16.36 -3.97 -6.35
N ARG A 50 -17.52 -3.31 -6.22
CA ARG A 50 -18.54 -3.21 -7.28
C ARG A 50 -18.15 -2.31 -8.45
N VAL A 51 -16.89 -1.88 -8.50
CA VAL A 51 -16.40 -0.86 -9.42
C VAL A 51 -15.51 -1.55 -10.42
N LEU A 52 -15.87 -1.37 -11.70
CA LEU A 52 -15.15 -1.98 -12.81
C LEU A 52 -13.70 -1.51 -12.82
N ALA A 53 -12.79 -2.46 -13.02
CA ALA A 53 -11.38 -2.16 -13.21
C ALA A 53 -11.18 -1.35 -14.50
N ALA A 54 -10.37 -0.30 -14.41
CA ALA A 54 -9.85 0.40 -15.56
C ALA A 54 -9.01 -0.58 -16.40
N PRO A 55 -8.94 -0.41 -17.74
CA PRO A 55 -8.24 -1.35 -18.62
C PRO A 55 -6.78 -1.60 -18.21
N SER A 56 -6.07 -0.58 -17.73
CA SER A 56 -4.69 -0.71 -17.27
C SER A 56 -4.55 -1.56 -16.01
N ALA A 57 -5.49 -1.44 -15.06
CA ALA A 57 -5.48 -2.23 -13.82
C ALA A 57 -5.89 -3.69 -14.10
N ALA A 58 -6.88 -3.88 -14.98
CA ALA A 58 -7.28 -5.22 -15.43
C ALA A 58 -6.14 -5.95 -16.15
N ARG A 59 -5.41 -5.24 -17.03
CA ARG A 59 -4.24 -5.79 -17.72
C ARG A 59 -3.13 -6.17 -16.74
N LEU A 60 -2.75 -5.27 -15.84
CA LEU A 60 -1.73 -5.54 -14.82
C LEU A 60 -2.12 -6.74 -13.94
N ALA A 61 -3.36 -6.82 -13.49
CA ALA A 61 -3.82 -7.96 -12.71
C ALA A 61 -3.81 -9.27 -13.51
N ALA A 62 -4.14 -9.24 -14.80
CA ALA A 62 -4.07 -10.41 -15.67
C ALA A 62 -2.61 -10.87 -15.90
N GLU A 63 -1.68 -9.93 -16.09
CA GLU A 63 -0.25 -10.21 -16.21
C GLU A 63 0.31 -10.86 -14.92
N LEU A 64 -0.04 -10.32 -13.76
CA LEU A 64 0.34 -10.91 -12.47
C LEU A 64 -0.31 -12.28 -12.23
N ALA A 65 -1.56 -12.47 -12.68
CA ALA A 65 -2.24 -13.77 -12.60
C ALA A 65 -1.58 -14.84 -13.48
N GLN A 66 -1.07 -14.48 -14.66
CA GLN A 66 -0.27 -15.40 -15.50
C GLN A 66 1.02 -15.85 -14.81
N GLN A 67 1.50 -15.08 -13.84
CA GLN A 67 2.66 -15.40 -13.00
C GLN A 67 2.26 -16.09 -11.67
N GLY A 68 1.03 -16.57 -11.57
CA GLY A 68 0.53 -17.34 -10.42
C GLY A 68 0.09 -16.50 -9.22
N GLN A 69 -0.04 -15.18 -9.37
CA GLN A 69 -0.45 -14.30 -8.28
C GLN A 69 -1.97 -14.13 -8.20
N VAL A 70 -2.51 -14.08 -6.98
CA VAL A 70 -3.91 -13.76 -6.75
C VAL A 70 -4.06 -12.24 -6.69
N ALA A 71 -4.31 -11.62 -7.85
CA ALA A 71 -4.44 -10.17 -8.00
C ALA A 71 -5.90 -9.74 -8.13
N ALA A 72 -6.33 -8.80 -7.29
CA ALA A 72 -7.67 -8.19 -7.36
C ALA A 72 -7.59 -6.79 -7.97
N ALA A 73 -8.14 -6.59 -9.17
CA ALA A 73 -8.23 -5.29 -9.82
C ALA A 73 -9.55 -4.57 -9.49
N CYS A 74 -9.47 -3.28 -9.20
CA CYS A 74 -10.64 -2.43 -9.04
C CYS A 74 -10.30 -0.95 -9.30
N GLY A 75 -11.12 -0.27 -10.11
CA GLY A 75 -10.81 1.10 -10.54
C GLY A 75 -9.42 1.17 -11.15
N ARG A 76 -8.52 1.98 -10.57
CA ARG A 76 -7.11 2.06 -11.02
C ARG A 76 -6.14 1.25 -10.16
N LEU A 77 -6.64 0.43 -9.25
CA LEU A 77 -5.84 -0.27 -8.25
C LEU A 77 -5.77 -1.77 -8.58
N VAL A 78 -4.62 -2.36 -8.28
CA VAL A 78 -4.42 -3.81 -8.21
C VAL A 78 -3.95 -4.13 -6.81
N ARG A 79 -4.57 -5.10 -6.16
CA ARG A 79 -4.27 -5.50 -4.78
C ARG A 79 -3.77 -6.93 -4.74
N ILE A 80 -2.69 -7.17 -4.00
CA ILE A 80 -2.14 -8.50 -3.74
C ILE A 80 -1.78 -8.60 -2.25
N ALA A 81 -2.15 -9.72 -1.62
CA ALA A 81 -1.71 -10.05 -0.28
C ALA A 81 -0.28 -10.60 -0.32
N LEU A 82 0.60 -10.09 0.55
CA LEU A 82 1.95 -10.62 0.70
C LEU A 82 1.93 -11.84 1.63
N PRO A 83 2.79 -12.84 1.38
CA PRO A 83 3.01 -13.93 2.32
C PRO A 83 3.61 -13.38 3.62
N THR A 84 3.25 -13.98 4.75
CA THR A 84 3.76 -13.57 6.07
C THR A 84 5.20 -13.97 6.32
N ASP A 85 5.64 -15.07 5.71
CA ASP A 85 6.90 -15.73 6.07
C ASP A 85 8.09 -15.05 5.37
N GLU A 86 7.94 -14.69 4.09
CA GLU A 86 8.96 -14.03 3.29
C GLU A 86 8.38 -12.83 2.50
N PRO A 87 7.95 -11.75 3.17
CA PRO A 87 7.26 -10.66 2.50
C PRO A 87 8.18 -9.79 1.64
N LEU A 88 9.46 -9.63 1.98
CA LEU A 88 10.37 -8.77 1.22
C LEU A 88 10.65 -9.32 -0.18
N PRO A 89 11.11 -10.58 -0.37
CA PRO A 89 11.35 -11.11 -1.71
C PRO A 89 10.11 -11.03 -2.61
N ALA A 90 8.94 -11.38 -2.06
CA ALA A 90 7.67 -11.27 -2.76
C ALA A 90 7.35 -9.83 -3.15
N ALA A 91 7.52 -8.87 -2.23
CA ALA A 91 7.25 -7.47 -2.51
C ALA A 91 8.19 -6.90 -3.58
N LEU A 92 9.50 -7.18 -3.50
CA LEU A 92 10.49 -6.73 -4.48
C LEU A 92 10.20 -7.29 -5.88
N TRP A 93 9.89 -8.58 -5.96
CA TRP A 93 9.53 -9.22 -7.23
C TRP A 93 8.23 -8.62 -7.80
N LEU A 94 7.19 -8.45 -6.99
CA LEU A 94 5.92 -7.85 -7.42
C LEU A 94 6.08 -6.39 -7.86
N SER A 95 6.90 -5.61 -7.15
CA SER A 95 7.22 -4.23 -7.52
C SER A 95 7.91 -4.17 -8.88
N THR A 96 8.85 -5.09 -9.12
CA THR A 96 9.54 -5.20 -10.42
C THR A 96 8.59 -5.65 -11.52
N ALA A 97 7.73 -6.63 -11.25
CA ALA A 97 6.74 -7.13 -12.20
C ALA A 97 5.68 -6.08 -12.57
N ALA A 98 5.40 -5.13 -11.68
CA ALA A 98 4.50 -4.00 -11.94
C ALA A 98 5.09 -2.93 -12.89
N GLY A 99 6.40 -2.98 -13.15
CA GLY A 99 7.10 -2.04 -14.02
C GLY A 99 6.97 -0.60 -13.53
N GLU A 100 6.40 0.26 -14.37
CA GLU A 100 6.22 1.70 -14.08
C GLU A 100 5.02 2.01 -13.17
N ALA A 101 4.15 1.02 -12.92
CA ALA A 101 2.99 1.22 -12.06
C ALA A 101 3.45 1.48 -10.61
N PRO A 102 2.98 2.56 -9.95
CA PRO A 102 3.38 2.84 -8.58
C PRO A 102 3.10 1.66 -7.64
N CYS A 103 4.06 1.35 -6.78
CA CYS A 103 3.96 0.26 -5.82
C CYS A 103 3.88 0.80 -4.40
N VAL A 104 2.77 0.52 -3.71
CA VAL A 104 2.53 0.93 -2.32
C VAL A 104 2.34 -0.30 -1.46
N VAL A 105 3.12 -0.41 -0.39
CA VAL A 105 2.99 -1.49 0.59
C VAL A 105 2.16 -0.99 1.77
N ALA A 106 1.10 -1.69 2.15
CA ALA A 106 0.38 -1.51 3.40
C ALA A 106 0.86 -2.54 4.40
N CYS A 107 1.52 -2.10 5.47
CA CYS A 107 1.93 -2.96 6.58
C CYS A 107 0.94 -2.76 7.74
N CYS A 108 0.14 -3.79 7.98
CA CYS A 108 -0.85 -3.84 9.03
C CYS A 108 -0.29 -4.60 10.24
N GLY A 109 -0.48 -4.04 11.43
CA GLY A 109 -0.23 -4.76 12.68
C GLY A 109 1.00 -4.28 13.45
N PRO A 110 1.43 -5.05 14.47
CA PRO A 110 2.54 -4.65 15.33
C PRO A 110 3.85 -4.58 14.55
N ARG A 111 4.81 -3.83 15.09
CA ARG A 111 6.18 -3.78 14.59
C ARG A 111 6.76 -5.21 14.60
N SER A 112 7.22 -5.67 13.44
CA SER A 112 7.85 -6.97 13.26
C SER A 112 9.15 -6.81 12.50
N GLU A 113 10.05 -7.80 12.60
CA GLU A 113 11.29 -7.83 11.84
C GLU A 113 11.02 -7.71 10.33
N GLN A 114 9.97 -8.38 9.84
CA GLN A 114 9.55 -8.29 8.44
C GLN A 114 9.14 -6.86 8.04
N GLY A 115 8.42 -6.16 8.92
CA GLY A 115 8.04 -4.77 8.70
C GLY A 115 9.26 -3.82 8.68
N GLU A 116 10.24 -4.07 9.55
CA GLU A 116 11.50 -3.32 9.57
C GLU A 116 12.32 -3.51 8.30
N VAL A 117 12.34 -4.74 7.77
CA VAL A 117 13.00 -5.02 6.51
C VAL A 117 12.32 -4.26 5.36
N LEU A 118 10.98 -4.27 5.28
CA LEU A 118 10.25 -3.51 4.25
C LEU A 118 10.48 -1.99 4.36
N LEU A 119 10.59 -1.45 5.57
CA LEU A 119 10.92 -0.03 5.82
C LEU A 119 12.23 0.40 5.17
N GLN A 120 13.21 -0.51 5.07
CA GLN A 120 14.52 -0.21 4.48
C GLN A 120 14.44 0.08 2.98
N HIS A 121 13.41 -0.44 2.31
CA HIS A 121 13.24 -0.38 0.87
C HIS A 121 12.16 0.63 0.43
N ALA A 122 11.50 1.32 1.36
CA ALA A 122 10.47 2.29 1.06
C ALA A 122 11.07 3.65 0.65
N GLY A 123 10.55 4.26 -0.43
CA GLY A 123 10.90 5.63 -0.83
C GLY A 123 10.34 6.69 0.12
N VAL A 124 9.10 6.48 0.58
CA VAL A 124 8.40 7.30 1.59
C VAL A 124 7.70 6.38 2.58
N VAL A 125 7.70 6.75 3.86
CA VAL A 125 6.98 6.04 4.92
C VAL A 125 5.84 6.91 5.44
N HIS A 126 4.62 6.47 5.22
CA HIS A 126 3.42 7.12 5.71
C HIS A 126 2.93 6.42 6.98
N LEU A 127 2.89 7.13 8.11
CA LEU A 127 2.27 6.63 9.33
C LEU A 127 0.80 7.09 9.39
N VAL A 128 -0.14 6.17 9.55
CA VAL A 128 -1.56 6.53 9.68
C VAL A 128 -1.90 6.80 11.14
N GLY A 129 -2.30 8.03 11.45
CA GLY A 129 -2.56 8.44 12.82
C GLY A 129 -2.91 9.93 12.97
N SER A 130 -2.87 10.42 14.21
CA SER A 130 -3.09 11.83 14.53
C SER A 130 -1.80 12.50 15.02
N GLU A 131 -1.61 13.78 14.71
CA GLU A 131 -0.49 14.56 15.26
C GLU A 131 -0.64 14.76 16.77
N ASP A 132 -1.86 14.69 17.29
CA ASP A 132 -2.14 14.81 18.72
C ASP A 132 -1.89 13.50 19.49
N ASP A 133 -1.68 12.39 18.78
CA ASP A 133 -1.38 11.10 19.40
C ASP A 133 0.13 11.02 19.74
N PRO A 134 0.51 10.93 21.03
CA PRO A 134 1.90 10.86 21.44
C PRO A 134 2.63 9.63 20.87
N ILE A 135 1.92 8.52 20.63
CA ILE A 135 2.50 7.31 20.02
C ILE A 135 2.85 7.59 18.56
N CYS A 136 1.95 8.24 17.82
CA CYS A 136 2.19 8.60 16.42
C CYS A 136 3.35 9.58 16.29
N ARG A 137 3.42 10.58 17.17
CA ARG A 137 4.55 11.51 17.23
C ARG A 137 5.87 10.79 17.51
N LEU A 138 5.91 9.93 18.53
CA LEU A 138 7.12 9.19 18.89
C LEU A 138 7.59 8.28 17.76
N ALA A 139 6.67 7.58 17.11
CA ALA A 139 6.97 6.72 15.97
C ALA A 139 7.51 7.53 14.77
N LEU A 140 6.88 8.65 14.44
CA LEU A 140 7.31 9.53 13.35
C LEU A 140 8.70 10.14 13.63
N ASP A 141 8.94 10.59 14.86
CA ASP A 141 10.24 11.10 15.27
C ASP A 141 11.31 10.01 15.24
N GLY A 142 10.97 8.78 15.61
CA GLY A 142 11.86 7.62 15.49
C GLY A 142 12.26 7.37 14.03
N LEU A 143 11.29 7.28 13.13
CA LEU A 143 11.54 7.10 11.69
C LEU A 143 12.43 8.22 11.11
N ARG A 144 12.16 9.47 11.48
CA ARG A 144 12.95 10.62 11.02
C ARG A 144 14.37 10.62 11.59
N ARG A 145 14.54 10.23 12.86
CA ARG A 145 15.86 10.05 13.48
C ARG A 145 16.68 8.96 12.79
N ASP A 146 16.02 7.91 12.30
CA ASP A 146 16.62 6.86 11.49
C ASP A 146 16.89 7.29 10.03
N GLY A 147 16.70 8.58 9.70
CA GLY A 147 16.96 9.15 8.38
C GLY A 147 15.89 8.83 7.34
N ARG A 148 14.71 8.35 7.75
CA ARG A 148 13.62 7.99 6.82
C ARG A 148 12.85 9.23 6.37
N ASN A 149 12.46 9.24 5.11
CA ASN A 149 11.48 10.19 4.59
C ASN A 149 10.08 9.77 5.06
N ALA A 150 9.65 10.33 6.20
CA ALA A 150 8.41 9.94 6.85
C ALA A 150 7.48 11.12 7.16
N ASP A 151 6.20 10.90 6.92
CA ASP A 151 5.10 11.83 7.15
C ASP A 151 3.87 11.12 7.74
N LEU A 152 2.96 11.94 8.27
CA LEU A 152 1.74 11.45 8.89
C LEU A 152 0.57 11.57 7.90
N LEU A 153 -0.22 10.51 7.78
CA LEU A 153 -1.51 10.51 7.11
C LEU A 153 -2.62 10.49 8.14
N ARG A 154 -3.60 11.39 7.97
CA ARG A 154 -4.82 11.32 8.75
C ARG A 154 -5.55 10.01 8.44
N PRO A 155 -6.12 9.32 9.45
CA PRO A 155 -6.92 8.14 9.22
C PRO A 155 -8.08 8.48 8.29
N PRO A 156 -8.32 7.68 7.23
CA PRO A 156 -9.43 7.92 6.33
C PRO A 156 -10.75 7.80 7.11
N SER A 157 -11.71 8.69 6.81
CA SER A 157 -13.06 8.58 7.35
C SER A 157 -13.73 7.29 6.87
N GLY A 158 -14.74 6.78 7.58
CA GLY A 158 -15.40 5.52 7.20
C GLY A 158 -15.89 5.48 5.74
N ALA A 159 -16.39 6.60 5.22
CA ALA A 159 -16.80 6.72 3.81
C ALA A 159 -15.60 6.68 2.84
N VAL A 160 -14.49 7.34 3.17
CA VAL A 160 -13.25 7.30 2.38
C VAL A 160 -12.62 5.92 2.42
N THR A 161 -12.65 5.25 3.57
CA THR A 161 -12.21 3.85 3.69
C THR A 161 -13.02 2.94 2.80
N ALA A 162 -14.36 3.06 2.83
CA ALA A 162 -15.22 2.30 1.93
C ALA A 162 -14.91 2.59 0.45
N LEU A 163 -14.79 3.85 0.05
CA LEU A 163 -14.51 4.24 -1.34
C LEU A 163 -13.11 3.83 -1.81
N ALA A 164 -12.09 3.99 -0.97
CA ALA A 164 -10.71 3.62 -1.28
C ALA A 164 -10.56 2.10 -1.38
N LEU A 165 -11.23 1.33 -0.52
CA LEU A 165 -11.31 -0.13 -0.64
C LEU A 165 -12.11 -0.56 -1.88
N LEU A 166 -13.03 0.28 -2.36
CA LEU A 166 -13.78 0.09 -3.60
C LEU A 166 -13.08 0.67 -4.84
N GLY A 167 -11.85 1.21 -4.73
CA GLY A 167 -11.14 1.81 -5.87
C GLY A 167 -11.80 3.06 -6.48
N VAL A 168 -12.78 3.66 -5.80
CA VAL A 168 -13.44 4.90 -6.23
C VAL A 168 -12.73 6.08 -5.58
N GLY A 169 -12.04 6.89 -6.37
CA GLY A 169 -11.58 8.18 -5.87
C GLY A 169 -12.75 9.18 -5.82
N PRO A 170 -12.78 10.12 -4.87
CA PRO A 170 -13.60 11.32 -5.03
C PRO A 170 -13.16 12.11 -6.28
#